data_AF-A0A6B9T782-F1
#
_entry.id   AF-A0A6B9T782-F1
#
_cell.length_a   1.000
_cell.length_b   1.000
_cell.length_c   1.000
_cell.angle_alpha   90.00
_cell.angle_beta   90.00
_cell.angle_gamma   90.00
#
_symmetry.space_group_name_H-M   'P 1'
#
loop_
_entity.id
_entity.type
_entity.pdbx_description
1 polymer ?
#
loop_
_entity_poly.entity_id
_entity_poly.type
_entity_poly.pdbx_seq_one_letter_code
_entity_poly.pdbx_strand_id
1 'polypeptide(L)'
;MNSRETAWRVFATELNGSSLEIKATEEKMPSYVVSPLGAKMNRVLIAGVMTEKENIGSPDEPMWKVRVQDVSGNYYINVGRYQPEASAAMADLEAPCFVAAVGRVRTYTTDDQRVFVSVRPEHIIKIDEQTRNEWLLETAKSTWRRLKNAKTVLGMPDAKVPDLLAMGMTEAEAEGLLYALDNYGQLPDSAMYLKTIQNALRMLLPERDVDFGFPEDLSNEPDEIDIDNGGSEEHNHGQLEDIILNMLEELDTDGKGAPRDELERRAEAEGISSIELEEISNVLMDKGLVYEPNLRYLKRI
;
A
#
# COMPACT_ATOMS: atom_id res chain seq x y z
N MET A 1 12.15 -25.62 2.92
CA MET A 1 11.93 -24.62 1.86
C MET A 1 10.70 -23.83 2.26
N ASN A 2 10.82 -22.53 2.56
CA ASN A 2 9.62 -21.69 2.72
C ASN A 2 8.96 -21.58 1.34
N SER A 3 7.86 -22.29 1.13
CA SER A 3 7.02 -22.10 -0.06
C SER A 3 6.52 -20.65 -0.03
N ARG A 4 6.77 -19.89 -1.10
CA ARG A 4 6.23 -18.53 -1.21
C ARG A 4 4.70 -18.60 -1.13
N GLU A 5 4.10 -17.77 -0.30
CA GLU A 5 2.65 -17.72 -0.18
C GLU A 5 1.99 -17.27 -1.49
N THR A 6 0.78 -17.80 -1.72
CA THR A 6 -0.01 -17.51 -2.90
C THR A 6 -0.47 -16.07 -2.87
N ALA A 7 -0.28 -15.35 -3.98
CA ALA A 7 -0.69 -13.97 -4.10
C ALA A 7 -2.22 -13.87 -4.18
N TRP A 8 -2.82 -13.03 -3.35
CA TRP A 8 -4.25 -12.78 -3.37
C TRP A 8 -4.66 -11.95 -4.58
N ARG A 9 -5.80 -12.31 -5.18
CA ARG A 9 -6.48 -11.45 -6.17
C ARG A 9 -7.58 -10.67 -5.45
N VAL A 10 -7.39 -9.36 -5.38
CA VAL A 10 -8.29 -8.40 -4.74
C VAL A 10 -8.42 -7.18 -5.64
N PHE A 11 -9.62 -6.62 -5.73
CA PHE A 11 -9.87 -5.35 -6.41
C PHE A 11 -9.29 -4.17 -5.62
N ALA A 12 -9.00 -3.06 -6.30
CA ALA A 12 -8.48 -1.84 -5.68
C ALA A 12 -9.36 -1.36 -4.52
N THR A 13 -10.70 -1.37 -4.69
CA THR A 13 -11.63 -1.01 -3.61
C THR A 13 -11.44 -1.85 -2.34
N GLU A 14 -11.26 -3.17 -2.49
CA GLU A 14 -11.07 -4.06 -1.33
C GLU A 14 -9.69 -3.87 -0.70
N LEU A 15 -8.66 -3.68 -1.52
CA LEU A 15 -7.31 -3.44 -1.02
C LEU A 15 -7.24 -2.12 -0.23
N ASN A 16 -7.75 -1.03 -0.82
CA ASN A 16 -7.68 0.30 -0.22
C ASN A 16 -8.57 0.44 1.01
N GLY A 17 -9.63 -0.36 1.12
CA GLY A 17 -10.43 -0.45 2.35
C GLY A 17 -9.75 -1.19 3.50
N SER A 18 -8.54 -1.71 3.32
CA SER A 18 -7.84 -2.49 4.36
C SER A 18 -7.08 -1.59 5.33
N SER A 19 -7.31 -1.76 6.63
CA SER A 19 -6.62 -1.02 7.69
C SER A 19 -6.06 -1.89 8.82
N LEU A 20 -6.40 -3.19 8.86
CA LEU A 20 -5.95 -4.09 9.91
C LEU A 20 -4.63 -4.77 9.56
N GLU A 21 -3.72 -4.81 10.55
CA GLU A 21 -2.43 -5.49 10.45
C GLU A 21 -2.29 -6.63 11.46
N ILE A 22 -1.84 -7.78 10.97
CA ILE A 22 -1.30 -8.86 11.81
C ILE A 22 0.21 -8.74 11.75
N LYS A 23 0.82 -8.16 12.78
CA LYS A 23 2.28 -8.00 12.86
C LYS A 23 2.95 -9.35 13.18
N ALA A 24 4.09 -9.58 12.54
CA ALA A 24 4.94 -10.72 12.87
C ALA A 24 5.40 -10.65 14.34
N THR A 25 5.20 -11.72 15.09
CA THR A 25 5.67 -11.83 16.49
C THR A 25 7.09 -12.39 16.59
N GLU A 26 7.61 -12.97 15.50
CA GLU A 26 8.96 -13.52 15.40
C GLU A 26 9.65 -12.99 14.14
N GLU A 27 10.99 -12.84 14.17
CA GLU A 27 11.80 -12.29 13.06
C GLU A 27 11.58 -12.98 11.70
N LYS A 28 11.08 -14.22 11.69
CA LYS A 28 10.88 -15.02 10.48
C LYS A 28 9.43 -15.12 10.03
N MET A 29 8.49 -14.54 10.77
CA MET A 29 7.10 -14.54 10.37
C MET A 29 6.79 -13.34 9.48
N PRO A 30 5.96 -13.50 8.44
CA PRO A 30 5.47 -12.38 7.67
C PRO A 30 4.42 -11.59 8.47
N SER A 31 4.39 -10.28 8.27
CA SER A 31 3.23 -9.47 8.62
C SER A 31 2.17 -9.57 7.51
N TYR A 32 0.90 -9.41 7.88
CA TYR A 32 -0.23 -9.44 6.96
C TYR A 32 -1.08 -8.20 7.11
N VAL A 33 -1.69 -7.79 6.01
CA VAL A 33 -2.80 -6.84 5.99
C VAL A 33 -4.09 -7.63 5.77
N VAL A 34 -5.13 -7.36 6.55
CA VAL A 34 -6.41 -8.08 6.43
C VAL A 34 -7.47 -7.17 5.81
N SER A 35 -8.04 -7.61 4.68
CA SER A 35 -9.11 -6.84 4.01
C SER A 35 -10.44 -6.90 4.75
N PRO A 36 -11.36 -5.94 4.51
CA PRO A 36 -12.70 -5.97 5.08
C PRO A 36 -13.51 -7.24 4.76
N LEU A 37 -13.19 -7.94 3.67
CA LEU A 37 -13.80 -9.22 3.31
C LEU A 37 -13.02 -10.45 3.80
N GLY A 38 -11.98 -10.24 4.62
CA GLY A 38 -11.21 -11.32 5.25
C GLY A 38 -10.05 -11.87 4.43
N ALA A 39 -9.57 -11.15 3.41
CA ALA A 39 -8.35 -11.56 2.72
C ALA A 39 -7.13 -11.29 3.61
N LYS A 40 -6.44 -12.33 4.09
CA LYS A 40 -5.20 -12.22 4.88
C LYS A 40 -3.99 -12.12 3.93
N MET A 41 -3.63 -10.89 3.59
CA MET A 41 -2.71 -10.58 2.49
C MET A 41 -1.30 -10.28 2.99
N ASN A 42 -0.33 -11.12 2.58
CA ASN A 42 1.08 -10.74 2.54
C ASN A 42 1.49 -10.30 1.13
N ARG A 43 1.00 -11.02 0.11
CA ARG A 43 1.23 -10.76 -1.32
C ARG A 43 -0.10 -10.64 -2.06
N VAL A 44 -0.12 -9.76 -3.06
CA VAL A 44 -1.24 -9.59 -4.00
C VAL A 44 -0.76 -9.73 -5.44
N LEU A 45 -1.64 -10.21 -6.29
CA LEU A 45 -1.53 -10.16 -7.74
C LEU A 45 -2.60 -9.19 -8.22
N ILE A 46 -2.17 -8.07 -8.81
CA ILE A 46 -3.03 -7.03 -9.35
C ILE A 46 -2.80 -6.90 -10.86
N ALA A 47 -3.84 -6.52 -11.60
CA ALA A 47 -3.71 -6.18 -13.01
C ALA A 47 -4.66 -5.05 -13.37
N GLY A 48 -4.24 -4.18 -14.27
CA GLY A 48 -5.00 -2.99 -14.63
C GLY A 48 -4.28 -2.12 -15.65
N VAL A 49 -4.76 -0.89 -15.81
CA VAL A 49 -4.12 0.13 -16.65
C VAL A 49 -3.15 0.92 -15.79
N MET A 50 -1.86 0.88 -16.10
CA MET A 50 -0.90 1.82 -15.55
C MET A 50 -1.19 3.20 -16.12
N THR A 51 -1.76 4.10 -15.33
CA THR A 51 -2.19 5.44 -15.75
C THR A 51 -1.13 6.50 -15.49
N GLU A 52 -0.37 6.35 -14.41
CA GLU A 52 0.69 7.26 -14.00
C GLU A 52 1.98 6.49 -13.68
N LYS A 53 3.11 7.08 -14.02
CA LYS A 53 4.46 6.61 -13.70
C LYS A 53 5.35 7.83 -13.48
N GLU A 54 5.86 7.97 -12.27
CA GLU A 54 6.69 9.10 -11.85
C GLU A 54 7.97 8.60 -11.19
N ASN A 55 9.12 9.15 -11.59
CA ASN A 55 10.37 8.92 -10.86
C ASN A 55 10.49 9.96 -9.75
N ILE A 56 10.39 9.52 -8.50
CA ILE A 56 10.59 10.32 -7.30
C ILE A 56 12.01 10.15 -6.71
N GLY A 57 12.84 9.31 -7.33
CA GLY A 57 14.25 9.14 -6.98
C GLY A 57 15.16 10.03 -7.83
N SER A 58 16.46 9.89 -7.62
CA SER A 58 17.45 10.57 -8.47
C SER A 58 17.58 9.85 -9.83
N PRO A 59 18.18 10.50 -10.85
CA PRO A 59 18.47 9.83 -12.12
C PRO A 59 19.36 8.58 -11.98
N ASP A 60 20.30 8.59 -11.03
CA ASP A 60 21.22 7.49 -10.77
C ASP A 60 20.62 6.40 -9.85
N GLU A 61 19.65 6.78 -9.02
CA GLU A 61 18.93 5.89 -8.09
C GLU A 61 17.40 6.03 -8.26
N PRO A 62 16.84 5.55 -9.37
CA PRO A 62 15.43 5.76 -9.67
C PRO A 62 14.53 5.04 -8.68
N MET A 63 13.46 5.73 -8.28
CA MET A 63 12.38 5.19 -7.45
C MET A 63 11.06 5.58 -8.10
N TRP A 64 10.19 4.62 -8.37
CA TRP A 64 8.99 4.85 -9.14
C TRP A 64 7.74 4.81 -8.27
N LYS A 65 6.93 5.87 -8.36
CA LYS A 65 5.52 5.83 -7.97
C LYS A 65 4.69 5.52 -9.21
N VAL A 66 3.83 4.52 -9.10
CA VAL A 66 3.03 4.02 -10.22
C VAL A 66 1.57 3.87 -9.77
N ARG A 67 0.65 4.41 -10.57
CA ARG A 67 -0.80 4.24 -10.38
C ARG A 67 -1.31 3.21 -11.38
N VAL A 68 -1.95 2.17 -10.88
CA VAL A 68 -2.60 1.14 -11.72
C VAL A 68 -4.08 1.12 -11.42
N GLN A 69 -4.91 1.33 -12.43
CA GLN A 69 -6.37 1.40 -12.30
C GLN A 69 -7.04 0.09 -12.73
N ASP A 70 -7.97 -0.41 -11.93
CA ASP A 70 -8.91 -1.47 -12.31
C ASP A 70 -10.35 -0.92 -12.42
N VAL A 71 -11.35 -1.81 -12.53
CA VAL A 71 -12.77 -1.44 -12.63
C VAL A 71 -13.37 -0.84 -11.36
N SER A 72 -12.58 -0.68 -10.31
CA SER A 72 -12.99 -0.43 -8.93
C SER A 72 -12.22 0.72 -8.26
N GLY A 73 -11.08 1.13 -8.83
CA GLY A 73 -10.28 2.25 -8.35
C GLY A 73 -8.79 2.08 -8.68
N ASN A 74 -7.95 2.75 -7.90
CA ASN A 74 -6.51 2.80 -8.11
C ASN A 74 -5.73 1.94 -7.10
N TYR A 75 -4.72 1.22 -7.59
CA TYR A 75 -3.64 0.66 -6.80
C TYR A 75 -2.46 1.63 -6.80
N TYR A 76 -1.86 1.83 -5.62
CA TYR A 76 -0.65 2.61 -5.44
C TYR A 76 0.55 1.69 -5.33
N ILE A 77 1.46 1.77 -6.29
CA ILE A 77 2.63 0.89 -6.40
C ILE A 77 3.91 1.71 -6.20
N ASN A 78 4.75 1.27 -5.26
CA ASN A 78 6.04 1.89 -4.98
C ASN A 78 7.18 0.93 -5.37
N VAL A 79 7.96 1.29 -6.37
CA VAL A 79 9.12 0.53 -6.86
C VAL A 79 10.40 1.22 -6.42
N GLY A 80 11.14 0.60 -5.49
CA GLY A 80 12.41 1.10 -4.99
C GLY A 80 13.62 0.32 -5.51
N ARG A 81 14.81 0.80 -5.11
CA ARG A 81 16.12 0.24 -5.51
C ARG A 81 16.31 -1.25 -5.19
N TYR A 82 15.70 -1.73 -4.10
CA TYR A 82 15.86 -3.11 -3.63
C TYR A 82 14.89 -4.11 -4.31
N GLN A 83 14.18 -3.68 -5.36
CA GLN A 83 13.37 -4.55 -6.22
C GLN A 83 13.95 -4.55 -7.64
N PRO A 84 15.09 -5.22 -7.89
CA PRO A 84 15.85 -5.08 -9.14
C PRO A 84 15.02 -5.48 -10.37
N GLU A 85 14.22 -6.55 -10.28
CA GLU A 85 13.38 -7.00 -11.38
C GLU A 85 12.25 -6.00 -11.71
N ALA A 86 11.56 -5.51 -10.68
CA ALA A 86 10.49 -4.53 -10.87
C ALA A 86 11.04 -3.16 -11.33
N SER A 87 12.19 -2.74 -10.80
CA SER A 87 12.86 -1.50 -11.18
C SER A 87 13.36 -1.55 -12.63
N ALA A 88 13.93 -2.69 -13.05
CA ALA A 88 14.32 -2.88 -14.45
C ALA A 88 13.12 -2.81 -15.41
N ALA A 89 12.00 -3.43 -15.05
CA ALA A 89 10.78 -3.38 -15.85
C ALA A 89 10.23 -1.94 -16.00
N MET A 90 10.45 -1.06 -15.02
CA MET A 90 10.04 0.35 -15.12
C MET A 90 10.73 1.08 -16.25
N ALA A 91 11.94 0.71 -16.67
CA ALA A 91 12.61 1.39 -17.79
C ALA A 91 11.82 1.26 -19.11
N ASP A 92 11.20 0.09 -19.35
CA ASP A 92 10.50 -0.24 -20.60
C ASP A 92 8.99 0.06 -20.57
N LEU A 93 8.42 0.30 -19.39
CA LEU A 93 7.00 0.54 -19.22
C LEU A 93 6.66 2.02 -19.41
N GLU A 94 5.75 2.32 -20.34
CA GLU A 94 5.23 3.66 -20.58
C GLU A 94 3.72 3.70 -20.29
N ALA A 95 3.28 4.73 -19.56
CA ALA A 95 1.86 4.97 -19.33
C ALA A 95 1.24 5.68 -20.56
N PRO A 96 0.01 5.33 -20.98
CA PRO A 96 -0.83 4.27 -20.45
C PRO A 96 -0.52 2.88 -21.05
N CYS A 97 -0.45 1.83 -20.22
CA CYS A 97 -0.40 0.44 -20.70
C CYS A 97 -1.02 -0.56 -19.71
N PHE A 98 -1.42 -1.74 -20.18
CA PHE A 98 -1.85 -2.81 -19.27
C PHE A 98 -0.65 -3.44 -18.58
N VAL A 99 -0.74 -3.59 -17.27
CA VAL A 99 0.29 -4.24 -16.45
C VAL A 99 -0.32 -5.26 -15.51
N ALA A 100 0.47 -6.29 -15.16
CA ALA A 100 0.24 -7.13 -14.00
C ALA A 100 1.42 -6.99 -13.04
N ALA A 101 1.13 -6.91 -11.74
CA ALA A 101 2.14 -6.84 -10.70
C ALA A 101 1.85 -7.85 -9.59
N VAL A 102 2.90 -8.54 -9.14
CA VAL A 102 2.88 -9.33 -7.92
C VAL A 102 3.75 -8.61 -6.90
N GLY A 103 3.18 -8.29 -5.74
CA GLY A 103 3.88 -7.48 -4.75
C GLY A 103 3.43 -7.73 -3.33
N ARG A 104 4.23 -7.25 -2.38
CA ARG A 104 3.90 -7.28 -0.96
C ARG A 104 3.01 -6.10 -0.62
N VAL A 105 2.00 -6.36 0.18
CA VAL A 105 1.11 -5.31 0.69
C VAL A 105 1.79 -4.62 1.87
N ARG A 106 1.75 -3.29 1.88
CA ARG A 106 2.23 -2.44 2.96
C ARG A 106 1.18 -1.40 3.29
N THR A 107 1.01 -1.16 4.57
CA THR A 107 0.23 -0.06 5.11
C THR A 107 1.18 1.03 5.56
N TYR A 108 0.74 2.28 5.47
CA TYR A 108 1.36 3.41 6.14
C TYR A 108 0.25 4.31 6.66
N THR A 109 0.50 4.94 7.80
CA THR A 109 -0.46 5.81 8.47
C THR A 109 0.04 7.24 8.32
N THR A 110 -0.80 8.13 7.80
CA THR A 110 -0.52 9.56 7.71
C THR A 110 -0.75 10.25 9.06
N ASP A 111 -0.30 11.49 9.20
CA ASP A 111 -0.36 12.25 10.47
C ASP A 111 -1.81 12.49 10.95
N ASP A 112 -2.74 12.54 10.01
CA ASP A 112 -4.19 12.62 10.26
C ASP A 112 -4.82 11.26 10.60
N GLN A 113 -4.00 10.23 10.88
CA GLN A 113 -4.39 8.87 11.23
C GLN A 113 -5.13 8.10 10.13
N ARG A 114 -5.12 8.55 8.88
CA ARG A 114 -5.60 7.75 7.75
C ARG A 114 -4.60 6.64 7.42
N VAL A 115 -5.12 5.43 7.20
CA VAL A 115 -4.30 4.28 6.80
C VAL A 115 -4.41 4.12 5.29
N PHE A 116 -3.27 4.15 4.62
CA PHE A 116 -3.18 3.91 3.18
C PHE A 116 -2.50 2.58 2.91
N VAL A 117 -2.90 1.95 1.81
CA VAL A 117 -2.36 0.67 1.37
C VAL A 117 -1.59 0.87 0.07
N SER A 118 -0.35 0.38 0.05
CA SER A 118 0.50 0.36 -1.13
C SER A 118 1.00 -1.05 -1.42
N VAL A 119 1.35 -1.27 -2.68
CA VAL A 119 1.95 -2.51 -3.16
C VAL A 119 3.41 -2.27 -3.51
N ARG A 120 4.31 -3.02 -2.88
CA ARG A 120 5.72 -3.06 -3.24
C ARG A 120 5.95 -4.25 -4.18
N PRO A 121 6.10 -4.04 -5.50
CA PRO A 121 6.12 -5.13 -6.46
C PRO A 121 7.43 -5.90 -6.37
N GLU A 122 7.33 -7.22 -6.38
CA GLU A 122 8.45 -8.12 -6.61
C GLU A 122 8.68 -8.25 -8.13
N HIS A 123 7.60 -8.31 -8.90
CA HIS A 123 7.60 -8.30 -10.35
C HIS A 123 6.45 -7.44 -10.88
N ILE A 124 6.68 -6.77 -11.99
CA ILE A 124 5.69 -6.03 -12.76
C ILE A 124 6.02 -6.17 -14.24
N ILE A 125 5.00 -6.50 -15.04
CA ILE A 125 5.17 -6.78 -16.48
C ILE A 125 4.06 -6.11 -17.28
N LYS A 126 4.38 -5.73 -18.52
CA LYS A 126 3.36 -5.38 -19.51
C LYS A 126 2.57 -6.64 -19.87
N ILE A 127 1.25 -6.51 -19.96
CA ILE A 127 0.34 -7.59 -20.36
C ILE A 127 -0.54 -7.15 -21.53
N ASP A 128 -1.25 -8.09 -22.13
CA ASP A 128 -2.29 -7.81 -23.11
C ASP A 128 -3.68 -7.74 -22.46
N GLU A 129 -4.67 -7.35 -23.26
CA GLU A 129 -6.07 -7.26 -22.81
C GLU A 129 -6.63 -8.63 -22.40
N GLN A 130 -6.24 -9.70 -23.08
CA GLN A 130 -6.72 -11.05 -22.75
C GLN A 130 -6.27 -11.45 -21.33
N THR A 131 -4.98 -11.26 -21.02
CA THR A 131 -4.41 -11.55 -19.70
C THR A 131 -5.07 -10.69 -18.62
N ARG A 132 -5.32 -9.41 -18.90
CA ARG A 132 -6.06 -8.52 -17.99
C ARG A 132 -7.48 -9.04 -17.74
N ASN A 133 -8.16 -9.52 -18.78
CA ASN A 133 -9.52 -10.07 -18.67
C ASN A 133 -9.56 -11.39 -17.89
N GLU A 134 -8.58 -12.26 -18.06
CA GLU A 134 -8.43 -13.48 -17.26
C GLU A 134 -8.23 -13.15 -15.77
N TRP A 135 -7.35 -12.19 -15.46
CA TRP A 135 -7.19 -11.70 -14.10
C TRP A 135 -8.51 -11.13 -13.55
N LEU A 136 -9.19 -10.29 -14.34
CA LEU A 136 -10.44 -9.64 -13.95
C LEU A 136 -11.53 -10.67 -13.57
N LEU A 137 -11.67 -11.73 -14.37
CA LEU A 137 -12.62 -12.82 -14.10
C LEU A 137 -12.27 -13.58 -12.81
N GLU A 138 -11.00 -13.93 -12.62
CA GLU A 138 -10.56 -14.66 -11.44
C GLU A 138 -10.65 -13.79 -10.16
N THR A 139 -10.39 -12.49 -10.25
CA THR A 139 -10.60 -11.54 -9.15
C THR A 139 -12.08 -11.42 -8.80
N ALA A 140 -12.97 -11.32 -9.79
CA ALA A 140 -14.42 -11.29 -9.55
C ALA A 140 -14.91 -12.57 -8.84
N LYS A 141 -14.47 -13.76 -9.28
CA LYS A 141 -14.77 -15.03 -8.60
C LYS A 141 -14.23 -15.07 -7.17
N SER A 142 -12.99 -14.58 -6.98
CA SER A 142 -12.31 -14.51 -5.68
C SER A 142 -13.08 -13.63 -4.69
N THR A 143 -13.49 -12.43 -5.11
CA THR A 143 -14.30 -11.50 -4.31
C THR A 143 -15.69 -12.08 -4.03
N TRP A 144 -16.36 -12.68 -5.02
CA TRP A 144 -17.66 -13.34 -4.81
C TRP A 144 -17.58 -14.46 -3.76
N ARG A 145 -16.52 -15.27 -3.80
CA ARG A 145 -16.29 -16.33 -2.82
C ARG A 145 -16.13 -15.75 -1.41
N ARG A 146 -15.34 -14.68 -1.24
CA ARG A 146 -15.20 -14.01 0.07
C ARG A 146 -16.53 -13.44 0.58
N LEU A 147 -17.31 -12.77 -0.27
CA LEU A 147 -18.66 -12.29 0.08
C LEU A 147 -19.57 -13.42 0.57
N LYS A 148 -19.60 -14.55 -0.16
CA LYS A 148 -20.39 -15.72 0.22
C LYS A 148 -19.93 -16.31 1.56
N ASN A 149 -18.61 -16.44 1.74
CA ASN A 149 -18.03 -16.96 2.98
C ASN A 149 -18.39 -16.05 4.16
N ALA A 150 -18.20 -14.74 4.02
CA ALA A 150 -18.53 -13.75 5.03
C ALA A 150 -20.01 -13.79 5.43
N LYS A 151 -20.92 -13.81 4.45
CA LYS A 151 -22.37 -13.97 4.70
C LYS A 151 -22.70 -15.26 5.45
N THR A 152 -22.00 -16.35 5.14
CA THR A 152 -22.25 -17.64 5.77
C THR A 152 -21.79 -17.65 7.23
N VAL A 153 -20.58 -17.15 7.49
CA VAL A 153 -19.98 -17.13 8.84
C VAL A 153 -20.70 -16.16 9.78
N LEU A 154 -21.28 -15.06 9.26
CA LEU A 154 -22.16 -14.19 10.06
C LEU A 154 -23.34 -14.91 10.70
N GLY A 155 -23.83 -16.00 10.07
CA GLY A 155 -24.90 -16.83 10.64
C GLY A 155 -24.42 -17.80 11.73
N MET A 156 -23.13 -17.77 12.10
CA MET A 156 -22.47 -18.73 12.98
C MET A 156 -21.69 -17.99 14.08
N PRO A 157 -22.36 -17.49 15.14
CA PRO A 157 -21.79 -16.55 16.12
C PRO A 157 -20.62 -17.07 16.98
N ASP A 158 -20.25 -18.35 16.86
CA ASP A 158 -19.13 -18.96 17.60
C ASP A 158 -18.15 -19.73 16.70
N ALA A 159 -18.24 -19.53 15.38
CA ALA A 159 -17.44 -20.28 14.42
C ALA A 159 -15.94 -20.14 14.69
N LYS A 160 -15.23 -21.27 14.62
CA LYS A 160 -13.77 -21.35 14.75
C LYS A 160 -13.16 -21.80 13.44
N VAL A 161 -11.84 -21.63 13.32
CA VAL A 161 -11.09 -22.05 12.12
C VAL A 161 -11.43 -23.49 11.68
N PRO A 162 -11.50 -24.51 12.58
CA PRO A 162 -11.87 -25.87 12.17
C PRO A 162 -13.27 -25.98 11.52
N ASP A 163 -14.24 -25.17 11.94
CA ASP A 163 -15.58 -25.17 11.36
C ASP A 163 -15.54 -24.63 9.92
N LEU A 164 -14.80 -23.55 9.69
CA LEU A 164 -14.65 -22.93 8.37
C LEU A 164 -13.86 -23.82 7.40
N LEU A 165 -12.84 -24.53 7.90
CA LEU A 165 -12.10 -25.53 7.12
C LEU A 165 -13.03 -26.68 6.67
N ALA A 166 -13.92 -27.15 7.55
CA ALA A 166 -14.91 -28.18 7.21
C ALA A 166 -15.92 -27.71 6.14
N MET A 167 -16.08 -26.39 5.96
CA MET A 167 -16.89 -25.78 4.90
C MET A 167 -16.12 -25.56 3.59
N GLY A 168 -14.84 -25.97 3.53
CA GLY A 168 -14.01 -25.90 2.34
C GLY A 168 -13.21 -24.60 2.19
N MET A 169 -13.11 -23.78 3.24
CA MET A 169 -12.20 -22.64 3.25
C MET A 169 -10.76 -23.11 3.46
N THR A 170 -9.80 -22.35 2.95
CA THR A 170 -8.38 -22.52 3.31
C THR A 170 -8.11 -21.93 4.70
N GLU A 171 -7.00 -22.31 5.32
CA GLU A 171 -6.57 -21.77 6.62
C GLU A 171 -6.45 -20.24 6.59
N ALA A 172 -5.82 -19.69 5.54
CA ALA A 172 -5.68 -18.25 5.37
C ALA A 172 -7.03 -17.52 5.18
N GLU A 173 -7.99 -18.14 4.49
CA GLU A 173 -9.36 -17.60 4.38
C GLU A 173 -10.10 -17.63 5.71
N ALA A 174 -9.99 -18.73 6.46
CA ALA A 174 -10.68 -18.90 7.74
C ALA A 174 -10.14 -17.93 8.80
N GLU A 175 -8.82 -17.86 8.94
CA GLU A 175 -8.17 -16.94 9.88
C GLU A 175 -8.42 -15.48 9.51
N GLY A 176 -8.27 -15.12 8.22
CA GLY A 176 -8.48 -13.75 7.75
C GLY A 176 -9.92 -13.28 7.94
N LEU A 177 -10.90 -14.15 7.65
CA LEU A 177 -12.32 -13.82 7.81
C LEU A 177 -12.72 -13.64 9.27
N LEU A 178 -12.33 -14.57 10.16
CA LEU A 178 -12.64 -14.42 11.59
C LEU A 178 -11.97 -13.18 12.17
N TYR A 179 -10.70 -12.95 11.83
CA TYR A 179 -9.98 -11.75 12.26
C TYR A 179 -10.64 -10.46 11.75
N ALA A 180 -11.08 -10.42 10.50
CA ALA A 180 -11.79 -9.27 9.95
C ALA A 180 -13.13 -9.01 10.69
N LEU A 181 -13.91 -10.06 10.94
CA LEU A 181 -15.19 -9.95 11.66
C LEU A 181 -15.00 -9.44 13.10
N ASP A 182 -13.99 -9.93 13.80
CA ASP A 182 -13.70 -9.55 15.18
C ASP A 182 -13.21 -8.09 15.32
N ASN A 183 -12.53 -7.55 14.30
CA ASN A 183 -11.79 -6.29 14.41
C ASN A 183 -12.36 -5.13 13.57
N TYR A 184 -13.01 -5.38 12.42
CA TYR A 184 -13.77 -4.33 11.72
C TYR A 184 -15.14 -4.07 12.35
N GLY A 185 -15.64 -5.00 13.18
CA GLY A 185 -16.88 -4.88 13.96
C GLY A 185 -18.17 -5.07 13.18
N GLN A 186 -18.26 -4.56 11.94
CA GLN A 186 -19.35 -4.84 11.00
C GLN A 186 -18.77 -5.27 9.66
N LEU A 187 -19.48 -6.16 8.96
CA LEU A 187 -19.12 -6.42 7.56
C LEU A 187 -19.26 -5.14 6.74
N PRO A 188 -18.36 -4.92 5.79
CA PRO A 188 -18.49 -3.80 4.88
C PRO A 188 -19.72 -3.97 4.00
N ASP A 189 -20.27 -2.86 3.50
CA ASP A 189 -21.44 -2.89 2.63
C ASP A 189 -21.17 -3.77 1.39
N SER A 190 -21.92 -4.87 1.29
CA SER A 190 -21.79 -5.82 0.21
C SER A 190 -22.17 -5.22 -1.15
N ALA A 191 -22.99 -4.16 -1.18
CA ALA A 191 -23.45 -3.53 -2.42
C ALA A 191 -22.29 -3.02 -3.26
N MET A 192 -21.28 -2.42 -2.63
CA MET A 192 -20.08 -1.90 -3.30
C MET A 192 -19.30 -3.01 -4.00
N TYR A 193 -18.99 -4.11 -3.31
CA TYR A 193 -18.25 -5.23 -3.90
C TYR A 193 -19.06 -5.96 -4.99
N LEU A 194 -20.38 -6.06 -4.80
CA LEU A 194 -21.27 -6.60 -5.83
C LEU A 194 -21.31 -5.70 -7.07
N LYS A 195 -21.30 -4.37 -6.90
CA LYS A 195 -21.14 -3.41 -8.01
C LYS A 195 -19.79 -3.58 -8.70
N THR A 196 -18.70 -3.76 -7.96
CA THR A 196 -17.38 -4.04 -8.55
C THR A 196 -17.40 -5.32 -9.40
N ILE A 197 -18.04 -6.39 -8.91
CA ILE A 197 -18.23 -7.63 -9.68
C ILE A 197 -19.09 -7.37 -10.93
N GLN A 198 -20.16 -6.59 -10.82
CA GLN A 198 -20.99 -6.18 -11.97
C GLN A 198 -20.16 -5.44 -13.02
N ASN A 199 -19.34 -4.47 -12.61
CA ASN A 199 -18.48 -3.71 -13.51
C ASN A 199 -17.45 -4.62 -14.22
N ALA A 200 -16.85 -5.55 -13.48
CA ALA A 200 -15.96 -6.56 -14.06
C ALA A 200 -16.68 -7.40 -15.13
N LEU A 201 -17.89 -7.88 -14.83
CA LEU A 201 -18.68 -8.68 -15.77
C LEU A 201 -19.16 -7.89 -16.99
N ARG A 202 -19.54 -6.60 -16.84
CA ARG A 202 -19.87 -5.70 -17.95
C ARG A 202 -18.69 -5.55 -18.90
N MET A 203 -17.48 -5.39 -18.35
CA MET A 203 -16.25 -5.28 -19.16
C MET A 203 -15.93 -6.59 -19.90
N LEU A 204 -16.17 -7.74 -19.28
CA LEU A 204 -15.92 -9.06 -19.87
C LEU A 204 -17.00 -9.51 -20.87
N LEU A 205 -18.22 -9.04 -20.71
CA LEU A 205 -19.40 -9.46 -21.48
C LEU A 205 -20.16 -8.23 -21.99
N PRO A 206 -19.56 -7.38 -22.84
CA PRO A 206 -20.15 -6.10 -23.27
C PRO A 206 -21.47 -6.27 -24.04
N GLU A 207 -21.67 -7.42 -24.67
CA GLU A 207 -22.89 -7.78 -25.41
C GLU A 207 -24.04 -8.26 -24.50
N ARG A 208 -23.81 -8.37 -23.18
CA ARG A 208 -24.81 -8.78 -22.21
C ARG A 208 -25.24 -7.59 -21.36
N ASP A 209 -26.54 -7.49 -21.14
CA ASP A 209 -27.11 -6.56 -20.18
C ASP A 209 -26.89 -7.09 -18.75
N VAL A 210 -25.68 -6.90 -18.23
CA VAL A 210 -25.33 -7.26 -16.85
C VAL A 210 -25.69 -6.11 -15.94
N ASP A 211 -26.80 -6.24 -15.22
CA ASP A 211 -27.20 -5.31 -14.17
C ASP A 211 -27.75 -6.06 -12.96
N PHE A 212 -27.18 -5.79 -11.79
CA PHE A 212 -27.65 -6.29 -10.50
C PHE A 212 -28.60 -5.30 -9.81
N GLY A 213 -28.90 -4.15 -10.44
CA GLY A 213 -29.87 -3.17 -9.95
C GLY A 213 -29.31 -2.20 -8.91
N PHE A 214 -27.99 -1.99 -8.89
CA PHE A 214 -27.31 -1.04 -7.99
C PHE A 214 -27.15 0.34 -8.63
N PRO A 215 -27.28 1.44 -7.86
CA PRO A 215 -26.96 2.80 -8.31
C PRO A 215 -25.57 2.91 -8.97
N GLU A 216 -25.39 3.90 -9.85
CA GLU A 216 -24.10 4.10 -10.55
C GLU A 216 -23.06 4.85 -9.71
N ASP A 217 -23.49 5.55 -8.65
CA ASP A 217 -22.72 6.47 -7.82
C ASP A 217 -22.21 5.87 -6.49
N LEU A 218 -22.15 4.53 -6.38
CA LEU A 218 -21.64 3.82 -5.19
C LEU A 218 -20.09 3.82 -5.07
N SER A 219 -19.42 4.89 -5.50
CA SER A 219 -17.96 5.01 -5.39
C SER A 219 -17.57 5.53 -4.00
N ASN A 220 -16.94 4.68 -3.19
CA ASN A 220 -16.03 5.12 -2.14
C ASN A 220 -14.61 5.00 -2.68
N GLU A 221 -14.28 5.77 -3.74
CA GLU A 221 -12.87 6.09 -3.89
C GLU A 221 -12.47 6.77 -2.57
N PRO A 222 -11.40 6.32 -1.89
CA PRO A 222 -10.81 7.15 -0.85
C PRO A 222 -10.64 8.55 -1.44
N ASP A 223 -10.78 9.61 -0.63
CA ASP A 223 -10.27 10.93 -1.02
C ASP A 223 -8.95 10.68 -1.72
N GLU A 224 -8.79 11.27 -2.92
CA GLU A 224 -7.55 11.13 -3.68
C GLU A 224 -6.42 11.19 -2.67
N ILE A 225 -5.44 10.29 -2.79
CA ILE A 225 -4.13 10.67 -2.32
C ILE A 225 -3.85 11.93 -3.14
N ASP A 226 -4.16 13.11 -2.57
CA ASP A 226 -3.32 14.28 -2.70
C ASP A 226 -1.97 13.73 -2.27
N ILE A 227 -1.29 13.13 -3.24
CA ILE A 227 0.14 13.19 -3.28
C ILE A 227 0.27 14.69 -3.34
N ASP A 228 0.52 15.29 -2.18
CA ASP A 228 0.74 16.70 -2.10
C ASP A 228 1.82 16.95 -3.14
N ASN A 229 1.38 17.43 -4.30
CA ASN A 229 2.17 18.25 -5.15
C ASN A 229 2.29 19.51 -4.31
N GLY A 230 3.17 19.44 -3.30
CA GLY A 230 3.90 20.58 -2.81
C GLY A 230 4.52 21.16 -4.07
N GLY A 231 3.77 22.08 -4.66
CA GLY A 231 4.08 22.67 -5.94
C GLY A 231 5.48 23.20 -5.82
N SER A 232 6.35 22.79 -6.74
CA SER A 232 7.66 23.36 -6.98
C SER A 232 8.56 23.47 -5.75
N GLU A 233 9.49 22.54 -5.52
CA GLU A 233 10.75 22.85 -4.83
C GLU A 233 11.85 21.77 -4.93
N GLU A 234 12.21 21.35 -6.15
CA GLU A 234 13.56 20.78 -6.40
C GLU A 234 14.70 21.75 -6.01
N HIS A 235 14.38 22.99 -5.63
CA HIS A 235 15.34 23.98 -5.15
C HIS A 235 15.45 24.10 -3.61
N ASN A 236 14.62 23.42 -2.80
CA ASN A 236 14.62 23.62 -1.33
C ASN A 236 15.25 22.49 -0.51
N HIS A 237 15.23 21.23 -0.97
CA HIS A 237 15.80 20.11 -0.19
C HIS A 237 17.29 20.27 0.12
N GLY A 238 18.09 20.79 -0.83
CA GLY A 238 19.51 21.09 -0.57
C GLY A 238 19.70 22.23 0.45
N GLN A 239 18.81 23.24 0.43
CA GLN A 239 18.88 24.36 1.38
C GLN A 239 18.47 23.91 2.78
N LEU A 240 17.44 23.07 2.89
CA LEU A 240 16.98 22.51 4.16
C LEU A 240 18.00 21.55 4.77
N GLU A 241 18.68 20.73 3.96
CA GLU A 241 19.83 19.92 4.39
C GLU A 241 20.96 20.80 4.96
N ASP A 242 21.33 21.89 4.27
CA ASP A 242 22.35 22.83 4.75
C ASP A 242 21.92 23.53 6.05
N ILE A 243 20.65 23.92 6.16
CA ILE A 243 20.10 24.53 7.38
C ILE A 243 20.21 23.56 8.56
N ILE A 244 19.78 22.31 8.39
CA ILE A 244 19.80 21.29 9.44
C ILE A 244 21.26 20.94 9.82
N LEU A 245 22.15 20.78 8.84
CA LEU A 245 23.57 20.53 9.09
C LEU A 245 24.26 21.67 9.86
N ASN A 246 23.88 22.92 9.60
CA ASN A 246 24.37 24.08 10.35
C ASN A 246 23.79 24.12 11.77
N MET A 247 22.48 23.84 11.94
CA MET A 247 21.87 23.74 13.27
C MET A 247 22.54 22.66 14.12
N LEU A 248 22.85 21.50 13.53
CA LEU A 248 23.54 20.40 14.20
C LEU A 248 24.94 20.81 14.69
N GLU A 249 25.69 21.59 13.91
CA GLU A 249 27.00 22.12 14.34
C GLU A 249 26.87 23.15 15.45
N GLU A 250 25.88 24.05 15.37
CA GLU A 250 25.70 25.08 16.39
C GLU A 250 25.18 24.53 17.73
N LEU A 251 24.36 23.48 17.69
CA LEU A 251 23.77 22.85 18.87
C LEU A 251 24.72 21.82 19.52
N ASP A 252 25.73 21.30 18.81
CA ASP A 252 26.75 20.41 19.36
C ASP A 252 27.83 21.17 20.16
N THR A 253 27.43 21.70 21.32
CA THR A 253 28.32 22.50 22.18
C THR A 253 29.27 21.68 23.04
N ASP A 254 28.96 20.40 23.31
CA ASP A 254 29.74 19.53 24.20
C ASP A 254 30.36 18.30 23.51
N GLY A 255 30.24 18.22 22.17
CA GLY A 255 30.81 17.18 21.33
C GLY A 255 30.03 15.86 21.37
N LYS A 256 28.85 15.82 21.99
CA LYS A 256 27.99 14.63 22.07
C LYS A 256 26.88 14.60 21.03
N GLY A 257 26.73 15.67 20.25
CA GLY A 257 25.66 15.87 19.28
C GLY A 257 24.64 16.90 19.73
N ALA A 258 23.81 17.35 18.80
CA ALA A 258 22.72 18.27 19.05
C ALA A 258 21.59 17.57 19.81
N PRO A 259 21.05 18.15 20.90
CA PRO A 259 19.86 17.65 21.55
C PRO A 259 18.64 17.73 20.62
N ARG A 260 17.92 16.61 20.46
CA ARG A 260 16.80 16.49 19.50
C ARG A 260 15.65 17.46 19.81
N ASP A 261 15.28 17.58 21.08
CA ASP A 261 14.23 18.52 21.54
C ASP A 261 14.54 19.99 21.21
N GLU A 262 15.81 20.37 21.18
CA GLU A 262 16.23 21.75 20.85
C GLU A 262 16.37 21.94 19.33
N LEU A 263 16.82 20.91 18.62
CA LEU A 263 16.86 20.88 17.16
C LEU A 263 15.44 21.02 16.59
N GLU A 264 14.46 20.30 17.13
CA GLU A 264 13.04 20.37 16.74
C GLU A 264 12.46 21.78 16.96
N ARG A 265 12.71 22.38 18.13
CA ARG A 265 12.24 23.75 18.41
C ARG A 265 12.84 24.78 17.45
N ARG A 266 14.11 24.60 17.09
CA ARG A 266 14.83 25.52 16.21
C ARG A 266 14.44 25.34 14.74
N ALA A 267 14.20 24.10 14.33
CA ALA A 267 13.65 23.77 13.03
C ALA A 267 12.26 24.39 12.86
N GLU A 268 11.38 24.26 13.86
CA GLU A 268 10.04 24.86 13.83
C GLU A 268 10.08 26.40 13.73
N ALA A 269 11.07 27.04 14.37
CA ALA A 269 11.28 28.49 14.26
C ALA A 269 11.74 28.95 12.87
N GLU A 270 12.38 28.08 12.10
CA GLU A 270 12.74 28.29 10.69
C GLU A 270 11.65 27.80 9.72
N GLY A 271 10.49 27.38 10.25
CA GLY A 271 9.36 26.90 9.45
C GLY A 271 9.49 25.45 8.97
N ILE A 272 10.43 24.68 9.52
CA ILE A 272 10.64 23.26 9.22
C ILE A 272 9.80 22.45 10.22
N SER A 273 8.84 21.68 9.72
CA SER A 273 8.02 20.81 10.56
C SER A 273 8.83 19.65 11.16
N SER A 274 8.32 19.05 12.23
CA SER A 274 8.95 17.87 12.86
C SER A 274 9.08 16.70 11.89
N ILE A 275 8.15 16.57 10.94
CA ILE A 275 8.15 15.52 9.91
C ILE A 275 9.25 15.78 8.88
N GLU A 276 9.34 17.01 8.35
CA GLU A 276 10.41 17.39 7.40
C GLU A 276 11.80 17.24 8.05
N LEU A 277 11.94 17.61 9.33
CA LEU A 277 13.18 17.41 10.08
C LEU A 277 13.54 15.92 10.17
N GLU A 278 12.59 15.03 10.42
CA GLU A 278 12.83 13.59 10.51
C GLU A 278 13.17 12.99 9.14
N GLU A 279 12.47 13.38 8.09
CA GLU A 279 12.74 12.96 6.72
C GLU A 279 14.15 13.39 6.28
N ILE A 280 14.52 14.66 6.49
CA ILE A 280 15.84 15.17 6.12
C ILE A 280 16.93 14.56 7.01
N SER A 281 16.67 14.35 8.31
CA SER A 281 17.60 13.67 9.19
C SER A 281 17.87 12.23 8.73
N ASN A 282 16.85 11.50 8.27
CA ASN A 282 16.99 10.17 7.69
C ASN A 282 17.82 10.20 6.39
N VAL A 283 17.57 11.20 5.52
CA VAL A 283 18.37 11.41 4.30
C VAL A 283 19.84 11.70 4.63
N LEU A 284 20.12 12.56 5.62
CA LEU A 284 21.48 12.88 6.04
C LEU A 284 22.20 11.68 6.69
N MET A 285 21.46 10.82 7.39
CA MET A 285 21.98 9.55 7.91
C MET A 285 22.30 8.55 6.80
N ASP A 286 21.43 8.42 5.80
CA ASP A 286 21.67 7.58 4.62
C ASP A 286 22.86 8.07 3.80
N LYS A 287 23.09 9.39 3.74
CA LYS A 287 24.29 10.02 3.14
C LYS A 287 25.55 9.86 4.00
N GLY A 288 25.43 9.38 5.23
CA GLY A 288 26.55 9.27 6.17
C GLY A 288 27.13 10.62 6.59
N LEU A 289 26.34 11.68 6.54
CA LEU A 289 26.71 13.03 7.01
C LEU A 289 26.33 13.24 8.47
N VAL A 290 25.38 12.45 8.97
CA VAL A 290 24.84 12.52 10.32
C VAL A 290 24.67 11.09 10.84
N TYR A 291 24.74 10.91 12.15
CA TYR A 291 24.38 9.67 12.83
C TYR A 291 23.65 9.97 14.13
N GLU A 292 22.92 8.98 14.64
CA GLU A 292 22.19 9.08 15.91
C GLU A 292 22.92 8.28 17.00
N PRO A 293 23.75 8.92 17.87
CA PRO A 293 24.40 8.24 18.98
C PRO A 293 23.43 7.56 19.93
N ASN A 294 22.25 8.16 20.12
CA ASN A 294 21.10 7.62 20.85
C ASN A 294 19.86 8.48 20.55
N LEU A 295 18.67 7.98 20.91
CA LEU A 295 17.37 8.60 20.63
C LEU A 295 17.18 10.06 21.09
N ARG A 296 18.09 10.63 21.89
CA ARG A 296 18.02 12.02 22.36
C ARG A 296 18.95 12.97 21.61
N TYR A 297 19.87 12.46 20.79
CA TYR A 297 20.93 13.24 20.18
C TYR A 297 21.14 12.86 18.72
N LEU A 298 21.31 13.89 17.88
CA LEU A 298 21.68 13.74 16.48
C LEU A 298 23.02 14.43 16.26
N LYS A 299 23.97 13.76 15.58
CA LYS A 299 25.35 14.26 15.47
C LYS A 299 25.85 14.22 14.04
N ARG A 300 26.42 15.34 13.59
CA ARG A 300 27.12 15.45 12.31
C ARG A 300 28.45 14.68 12.35
N ILE A 301 28.76 13.98 11.25
CA ILE A 301 29.98 13.16 11.06
C ILE A 301 31.14 14.04 10.58
#